data_AF-A0A5J9VFT3-F1
#
_entry.id   AF-A0A5J9VFT3-F1
#
_cell.length_a   1.000
_cell.length_b   1.000
_cell.length_c   1.000
_cell.angle_alpha   90.00
_cell.angle_beta   90.00
_cell.angle_gamma   90.00
#
_symmetry.space_group_name_H-M   'P 1'
#
loop_
_entity.id
_entity.type
_entity.pdbx_description
1 polymer ?
#
loop_
_entity_poly.entity_id
_entity_poly.type
_entity_poly.pdbx_seq_one_letter_code
_entity_poly.pdbx_strand_id
1 'polypeptide(L)'
;MARSRDWAAGLHEDMVRCISDCLADPVDFISFRAVCLQWRNAVKRDTHGSFHPWILKRDESGVDGNIVFYCLGSEKFIRLHVPALEGRRLAGFGAGHLIVIDDEELSGMLVNPFLSTAAGSTTTLPRLPE
;
A
#
# COMPACT_ATOMS: atom_id res chain seq x y z
N MET A 1 10.66 -22.73 32.29
CA MET A 1 10.30 -21.59 31.41
C MET A 1 10.95 -21.84 30.05
N ALA A 2 10.16 -22.13 29.01
CA ALA A 2 10.72 -22.30 27.67
C ALA A 2 11.29 -20.95 27.20
N ARG A 3 12.56 -20.91 26.79
CA ARG A 3 13.15 -19.73 26.15
C ARG A 3 12.28 -19.39 24.93
N SER A 4 11.67 -18.20 24.94
CA SER A 4 10.99 -17.67 23.76
C SER A 4 11.99 -17.63 22.62
N ARG A 5 11.72 -18.35 21.53
CA ARG A 5 12.55 -18.31 20.32
C ARG A 5 12.39 -16.94 19.67
N ASP A 6 13.50 -16.30 19.38
CA ASP A 6 13.50 -15.09 18.55
C ASP A 6 13.37 -15.51 17.08
N TRP A 7 12.15 -15.41 16.56
CA TRP A 7 11.84 -15.68 15.16
C TRP A 7 12.39 -14.60 14.22
N ALA A 8 12.59 -13.37 14.71
CA ALA A 8 13.08 -12.28 13.88
C ALA A 8 14.55 -12.51 13.48
N ALA A 9 15.38 -13.00 14.41
CA ALA A 9 16.79 -13.30 14.17
C ALA A 9 17.08 -14.78 13.85
N GLY A 10 16.19 -15.70 14.22
CA GLY A 10 16.42 -17.14 14.14
C GLY A 10 15.90 -17.84 12.88
N LEU A 11 15.14 -17.14 12.02
CA LEU A 11 14.54 -17.74 10.82
C LEU A 11 15.47 -17.56 9.61
N HIS A 12 15.76 -18.67 8.90
CA HIS A 12 16.57 -18.63 7.67
C HIS A 12 15.86 -17.84 6.56
N GLU A 13 16.63 -17.12 5.73
CA GLU A 13 16.08 -16.24 4.68
C GLU A 13 15.17 -16.98 3.70
N ASP A 14 15.48 -18.22 3.35
CA ASP A 14 14.63 -19.02 2.46
C ASP A 14 13.26 -19.32 3.08
N MET A 15 13.19 -19.54 4.40
CA MET A 15 11.91 -19.72 5.08
C MET A 15 11.11 -18.42 5.12
N VAL A 16 11.77 -17.29 5.38
CA VAL A 16 11.12 -15.97 5.31
C VAL A 16 10.52 -15.76 3.92
N ARG A 17 11.25 -16.11 2.87
CA ARG A 17 10.79 -16.01 1.48
C ARG A 17 9.61 -16.93 1.20
N CYS A 18 9.69 -18.21 1.56
CA CYS A 18 8.59 -19.15 1.39
C CYS A 18 7.31 -18.70 2.10
N ILE A 19 7.43 -18.15 3.31
CA ILE A 19 6.26 -17.60 4.02
C ILE A 19 5.70 -16.39 3.27
N SER A 20 6.57 -15.49 2.78
CA SER A 20 6.14 -14.31 2.04
C SER A 20 5.42 -14.65 0.73
N ASP A 21 5.82 -15.73 0.06
CA ASP A 21 5.19 -16.21 -1.18
C ASP A 21 3.77 -16.75 -0.95
N CYS A 22 3.43 -17.13 0.28
CA CYS A 22 2.09 -17.55 0.67
C CYS A 22 1.16 -16.37 1.02
N LEU A 23 1.67 -15.14 1.10
CA LEU A 23 0.86 -13.97 1.46
C LEU A 23 0.13 -13.43 0.23
N ALA A 24 -1.19 -13.53 0.26
CA ALA A 24 -2.06 -13.08 -0.82
C ALA A 24 -2.74 -11.73 -0.55
N ASP A 25 -2.58 -11.19 0.67
CA ASP A 25 -3.05 -9.86 1.07
C ASP A 25 -1.87 -8.87 1.12
N PRO A 26 -1.94 -7.74 0.39
CA PRO A 26 -0.92 -6.69 0.41
C PRO A 26 -0.59 -6.12 1.79
N VAL A 27 -1.57 -5.99 2.72
CA VAL A 27 -1.31 -5.50 4.08
C VAL A 27 -0.43 -6.49 4.81
N ASP A 28 -0.80 -7.77 4.80
CA ASP A 28 -0.02 -8.81 5.47
C ASP A 28 1.39 -8.87 4.90
N PHE A 29 1.54 -8.74 3.58
CA PHE A 29 2.84 -8.68 2.92
C PHE A 29 3.68 -7.47 3.37
N ILE A 30 3.08 -6.28 3.44
CA ILE A 30 3.76 -5.06 3.91
C ILE A 30 4.17 -5.21 5.39
N SER A 31 3.25 -5.67 6.24
CA SER A 31 3.48 -5.90 7.66
C SER A 31 4.58 -6.95 7.90
N PHE A 32 4.58 -8.04 7.14
CA PHE A 32 5.61 -9.07 7.19
C PHE A 32 7.01 -8.50 6.87
N ARG A 33 7.10 -7.63 5.87
CA ARG A 33 8.35 -6.92 5.51
C ARG A 33 8.74 -5.80 6.49
N ALA A 34 7.86 -5.44 7.41
CA ALA A 34 8.10 -4.41 8.41
C ALA A 34 8.66 -4.94 9.73
N VAL A 35 8.72 -6.26 9.93
CA VAL A 35 9.18 -6.90 11.19
C VAL A 35 10.62 -6.51 11.56
N CYS A 36 11.57 -6.74 10.66
CA CYS A 36 12.98 -6.36 10.85
C CYS A 36 13.68 -6.18 9.49
N LEU A 37 14.90 -5.62 9.52
CA LEU A 37 15.65 -5.38 8.29
C LEU A 37 16.01 -6.68 7.54
N GLN A 38 16.29 -7.76 8.28
CA GLN A 38 16.59 -9.07 7.69
C GLN A 38 15.40 -9.60 6.89
N TRP A 39 14.20 -9.56 7.47
CA TRP A 39 12.98 -10.01 6.78
C TRP A 39 12.67 -9.13 5.57
N ARG A 40 12.81 -7.82 5.72
CA ARG A 40 12.63 -6.86 4.62
C ARG A 40 13.53 -7.15 3.41
N ASN A 41 14.77 -7.58 3.66
CA ASN A 41 15.77 -7.85 2.64
C ASN A 41 15.61 -9.24 2.01
N ALA A 42 15.14 -10.24 2.76
CA ALA A 42 14.93 -11.59 2.27
C ALA A 42 13.76 -11.71 1.26
N VAL A 43 12.77 -10.83 1.38
CA VAL A 43 11.56 -10.80 0.55
C VAL A 43 11.77 -9.93 -0.68
N LYS A 44 11.57 -10.52 -1.87
CA LYS A 44 11.66 -9.79 -3.15
C LYS A 44 10.48 -8.83 -3.31
N ARG A 45 10.69 -7.74 -4.05
CA ARG A 45 9.67 -6.72 -4.31
C ARG A 45 8.81 -7.04 -5.55
N ASP A 46 9.15 -8.06 -6.32
CA ASP A 46 8.51 -8.39 -7.60
C ASP A 46 7.28 -9.30 -7.47
N THR A 47 6.88 -9.67 -6.26
CA THR A 47 5.71 -10.53 -5.96
C THR A 47 4.35 -9.88 -6.18
N HIS A 48 4.29 -8.66 -6.74
CA HIS A 48 3.05 -7.91 -6.95
C HIS A 48 1.96 -8.64 -7.77
N GLY A 49 2.31 -9.71 -8.50
CA GLY A 49 1.37 -10.52 -9.27
C GLY A 49 0.56 -11.55 -8.46
N SER A 50 0.87 -11.79 -7.18
CA SER A 50 0.18 -12.82 -6.37
C SER A 50 -0.97 -12.28 -5.52
N PHE A 51 -1.17 -10.97 -5.45
CA PHE A 51 -2.18 -10.39 -4.57
C PHE A 51 -3.59 -10.43 -5.17
N HIS A 52 -4.57 -10.70 -4.31
CA HIS A 52 -5.97 -10.59 -4.69
C HIS A 52 -6.32 -9.13 -5.01
N PRO A 53 -7.25 -8.88 -5.96
CA PRO A 53 -7.64 -7.51 -6.28
C PRO A 53 -8.32 -6.84 -5.10
N TRP A 54 -8.03 -5.56 -4.93
CA TRP A 54 -8.70 -4.68 -3.97
C TRP A 54 -9.70 -3.80 -4.70
N ILE A 55 -10.93 -3.77 -4.19
CA ILE A 55 -12.01 -2.99 -4.79
C ILE A 55 -12.13 -1.68 -4.01
N LEU A 56 -11.88 -0.56 -4.68
CA LEU A 56 -12.07 0.76 -4.09
C LEU A 56 -13.57 1.09 -3.96
N LYS A 57 -14.00 1.48 -2.76
CA LYS A 57 -15.38 1.92 -2.50
C LYS A 57 -15.54 3.40 -2.93
N ARG A 58 -16.55 3.68 -3.76
CA ARG A 58 -16.76 5.00 -4.40
C ARG A 58 -17.42 6.06 -3.50
N ASP A 59 -18.26 5.65 -2.56
CA ASP A 59 -19.15 6.56 -1.82
C ASP A 59 -18.47 7.33 -0.67
N GLU A 60 -17.32 6.86 -0.18
CA GLU A 60 -16.64 7.38 1.01
C GLU A 60 -15.19 7.83 0.75
N SER A 61 -14.72 7.83 -0.51
CA SER A 61 -13.30 8.07 -0.82
C SER A 61 -12.98 9.53 -1.17
N GLY A 62 -12.04 10.11 -0.44
CA GLY A 62 -11.29 11.31 -0.85
C GLY A 62 -11.71 12.65 -0.23
N VAL A 63 -12.84 12.76 0.47
CA VAL A 63 -13.27 14.06 1.05
C VAL A 63 -12.46 14.43 2.30
N ASP A 64 -12.13 13.45 3.13
CA ASP A 64 -11.41 13.60 4.41
C ASP A 64 -10.03 12.91 4.39
N GLY A 65 -9.50 12.67 3.20
CA GLY A 65 -8.27 11.91 3.01
C GLY A 65 -8.40 10.40 3.28
N ASN A 66 -9.57 9.89 3.68
CA ASN A 66 -9.79 8.47 3.86
C ASN A 66 -10.26 7.80 2.57
N ILE A 67 -9.83 6.56 2.40
CA ILE A 67 -10.28 5.66 1.35
C ILE A 67 -10.59 4.30 1.96
N VAL A 68 -11.60 3.64 1.40
CA VAL A 68 -12.02 2.32 1.85
C VAL A 68 -11.83 1.35 0.69
N PHE A 69 -11.06 0.30 0.94
CA PHE A 69 -10.92 -0.84 0.05
C PHE A 69 -11.67 -2.03 0.61
N TYR A 70 -12.28 -2.81 -0.26
CA TYR A 70 -12.70 -4.17 0.03
C TYR A 70 -11.65 -5.14 -0.52
N CYS A 71 -11.02 -5.92 0.36
CA CYS A 71 -10.07 -6.94 -0.02
C CYS A 71 -10.81 -8.26 -0.25
N LEU A 72 -10.68 -8.82 -1.46
CA LEU A 72 -11.29 -10.11 -1.79
C LEU A 72 -10.62 -11.29 -1.09
N GLY A 73 -9.31 -11.24 -0.87
CA GLY A 73 -8.57 -12.33 -0.24
C GLY A 73 -8.89 -12.51 1.24
N SER A 74 -9.13 -11.41 1.96
CA SER A 74 -9.42 -11.43 3.39
C SER A 74 -10.90 -11.18 3.72
N GLU A 75 -11.74 -10.90 2.72
CA GLU A 75 -13.16 -10.54 2.85
C GLU A 75 -13.42 -9.41 3.85
N LYS A 76 -12.52 -8.42 3.87
CA LYS A 76 -12.52 -7.33 4.85
C LYS A 76 -12.50 -5.96 4.19
N PHE A 77 -13.10 -5.00 4.88
CA PHE A 77 -12.93 -3.59 4.58
C PHE A 77 -11.67 -3.06 5.28
N ILE A 78 -10.84 -2.38 4.50
CA ILE A 78 -9.61 -1.74 4.94
C ILE A 78 -9.79 -0.25 4.71
N ARG A 79 -9.81 0.52 5.80
CA ARG A 79 -9.81 1.97 5.75
C ARG A 79 -8.38 2.47 5.87
N LEU A 80 -7.94 3.26 4.89
CA LEU A 80 -6.63 3.89 4.88
C LEU A 80 -6.79 5.40 4.90
N HIS A 81 -5.99 6.05 5.73
CA HIS A 81 -5.85 7.49 5.71
C HIS A 81 -4.63 7.87 4.84
N VAL A 82 -4.89 8.64 3.79
CA VAL A 82 -3.89 9.09 2.83
C VAL A 82 -3.90 10.61 2.85
N PRO A 83 -2.96 11.25 3.59
CA PRO A 83 -2.94 12.71 3.74
C PRO A 83 -2.86 13.45 2.41
N ALA A 84 -2.22 12.85 1.40
CA ALA A 84 -2.14 13.42 0.06
C ALA A 84 -3.49 13.56 -0.67
N LEU A 85 -4.59 12.99 -0.14
CA LEU A 85 -5.95 13.15 -0.64
C LEU A 85 -6.74 14.26 0.07
N GLU A 86 -6.26 14.79 1.20
CA GLU A 86 -7.00 15.82 1.95
C GLU A 86 -7.24 17.06 1.08
N GLY A 87 -8.50 17.48 0.97
CA GLY A 87 -8.89 18.63 0.15
C GLY A 87 -8.78 18.41 -1.36
N ARG A 88 -8.52 17.18 -1.83
CA ARG A 88 -8.29 16.88 -3.24
C ARG A 88 -9.26 15.85 -3.78
N ARG A 89 -9.51 15.93 -5.09
CA ARG A 89 -10.47 15.06 -5.76
C ARG A 89 -9.79 13.80 -6.28
N LEU A 90 -10.34 12.63 -5.93
CA LEU A 90 -9.93 11.38 -6.55
C LEU A 90 -10.52 11.27 -7.98
N ALA A 91 -9.65 11.11 -8.97
CA ALA A 91 -10.04 11.02 -10.38
C ALA A 91 -9.98 9.59 -10.95
N GLY A 92 -9.15 8.72 -10.36
CA GLY A 92 -9.02 7.34 -10.82
C GLY A 92 -7.98 6.53 -10.05
N PHE A 93 -7.75 5.30 -10.49
CA PHE A 93 -6.78 4.40 -9.91
C PHE A 93 -6.22 3.43 -10.97
N GLY A 94 -5.00 2.94 -10.76
CA GLY A 94 -4.34 2.00 -11.66
C GLY A 94 -2.92 1.68 -11.22
N ALA A 95 -2.42 0.48 -11.55
CA ALA A 95 -1.06 0.04 -11.24
C ALA A 95 -0.63 0.28 -9.77
N GLY A 96 -1.55 0.06 -8.81
CA GLY A 96 -1.28 0.27 -7.38
C GLY A 96 -1.26 1.73 -6.93
N HIS A 97 -1.66 2.67 -7.77
CA HIS A 97 -1.67 4.10 -7.49
C HIS A 97 -3.06 4.72 -7.65
N LEU A 98 -3.26 5.85 -6.99
CA LEU A 98 -4.40 6.73 -7.09
C LEU A 98 -4.04 7.95 -7.94
N ILE A 99 -4.96 8.39 -8.79
CA ILE A 99 -4.85 9.63 -9.55
C ILE A 99 -5.69 10.68 -8.83
N VAL A 100 -5.04 11.74 -8.42
CA VAL A 100 -5.61 12.80 -7.58
C VAL A 100 -5.51 14.12 -8.34
N ILE A 101 -6.57 14.91 -8.33
CA ILE A 101 -6.60 16.24 -8.91
C ILE A 101 -6.64 17.26 -7.77
N ASP A 102 -5.69 18.18 -7.82
CA ASP A 102 -5.70 19.42 -7.05
C ASP A 102 -6.38 20.49 -7.91
N ASP A 103 -7.62 20.82 -7.57
CA ASP A 103 -8.43 21.78 -8.34
C ASP A 103 -7.96 23.24 -8.09
N GLU A 104 -7.28 23.53 -6.98
CA GLU A 104 -6.70 24.85 -6.70
C GLU A 104 -5.44 25.08 -7.53
N GLU A 105 -4.54 24.10 -7.50
CA GLU A 105 -3.28 24.15 -8.24
C GLU A 105 -3.42 23.69 -9.68
N LEU A 106 -4.63 23.32 -10.14
CA LEU A 106 -4.93 22.76 -11.48
C LEU A 106 -3.89 21.70 -11.90
N SER A 107 -3.59 20.77 -10.99
CA SER A 107 -2.52 19.78 -11.17
C SER A 107 -3.00 18.36 -10.86
N GLY A 108 -2.40 17.37 -11.52
CA GLY A 108 -2.64 15.96 -11.26
C GLY A 108 -1.48 15.34 -10.48
N MET A 109 -1.75 14.37 -9.63
CA MET A 109 -0.72 13.62 -8.91
C MET A 109 -1.02 12.13 -8.91
N LEU A 110 0.05 11.35 -8.91
CA LEU A 110 0.03 9.91 -8.68
C LEU A 110 0.42 9.65 -7.21
N VAL A 111 -0.45 8.97 -6.47
CA VAL A 111 -0.29 8.70 -5.04
C VAL A 111 -0.32 7.21 -4.78
N ASN A 112 0.70 6.68 -4.09
CA ASN A 112 0.65 5.32 -3.58
C ASN A 112 0.01 5.33 -2.16
N PRO A 113 -1.16 4.71 -1.97
CA PRO A 113 -1.88 4.78 -0.69
C PRO A 113 -1.16 4.07 0.48
N PHE A 114 -0.18 3.21 0.20
CA PHE A 114 0.55 2.44 1.22
C PHE A 114 1.92 3.02 1.58
N LEU A 115 2.41 4.00 0.82
CA LEU A 115 3.67 4.70 1.11
C LEU A 115 3.46 5.97 1.94
N SER A 116 2.29 6.07 2.60
CA SER A 116 1.83 7.21 3.39
C SER A 116 2.78 7.52 4.55
N THR A 117 3.79 8.32 4.25
CA THR A 117 4.52 9.15 5.20
C THR A 117 4.28 10.60 4.79
N ALA A 118 4.46 11.57 5.70
CA ALA A 118 4.39 12.99 5.35
C ALA A 118 5.41 13.41 4.26
N ALA A 119 6.38 12.54 3.95
CA ALA A 119 7.36 12.67 2.86
C ALA A 119 7.14 11.63 1.73
N GLY A 120 5.99 10.93 1.72
CA GLY A 120 5.67 9.83 0.82
C GLY A 120 5.60 10.32 -0.61
N SER A 121 6.25 9.57 -1.51
CA SER A 121 6.49 9.89 -2.92
C SER A 121 5.21 10.16 -3.71
N THR A 122 4.66 11.36 -3.60
CA THR A 122 3.68 11.89 -4.54
C THR A 122 4.43 12.27 -5.80
N THR A 123 4.03 11.72 -6.95
CA THR A 123 4.59 12.11 -8.24
C THR A 123 3.61 13.06 -8.91
N THR A 124 3.98 14.32 -9.05
CA THR A 124 3.20 15.29 -9.83
C THR A 124 3.19 14.87 -11.29
N LEU A 125 1.99 14.81 -11.87
CA LEU A 125 1.82 14.54 -13.29
C LEU A 125 2.18 15.80 -14.08
N PRO A 126 2.88 15.66 -15.22
CA PRO A 126 3.18 16.81 -16.06
C PRO A 126 1.88 17.42 -16.57
N ARG A 127 1.83 18.76 -16.61
CA ARG A 127 0.75 19.46 -17.30
C ARG A 127 0.82 19.17 -18.79
N LEU A 128 -0.33 18.89 -19.38
CA LEU A 128 -0.43 18.87 -20.84
C LEU A 128 -0.17 20.28 -21.37
N PRO A 129 0.56 20.42 -22.49
CA PRO A 129 0.68 21.71 -23.16
C PRO A 129 -0.71 22.21 -23.60
N GLU A 130 -0.87 23.53 -23.63
CA GLU A 130 -2.08 24.21 -24.10
C GLU A 130 -2.43 23.88 -25.57
#